data_AF-A0A955AV93-F1
#
_entry.id   AF-A0A955AV93-F1
#
_cell.length_a   1.000
_cell.length_b   1.000
_cell.length_c   1.000
_cell.angle_alpha   90.00
_cell.angle_beta   90.00
_cell.angle_gamma   90.00
#
_symmetry.space_group_name_H-M   'P 1'
#
loop_
_entity.id
_entity.type
_entity.pdbx_description
1 polymer ?
#
loop_
_entity_poly.entity_id
_entity_poly.type
_entity_poly.pdbx_seq_one_letter_code
_entity_poly.pdbx_strand_id
1 'polypeptide(L)'
;MRLPSILLLLAFGVTLGTFLSPDELLAKLARTGDEIGPKLLFPVVSLSVAVILFEGGLTLRWHELREAGGSVLRIVTIGALVSWLLGALFAWFCFELDWHIAALIGAILVVTGPTVIAPMLRHIRPTRKVSSVVKWEGIVIDPIGA
;
A
#
# COMPACT_ATOMS: atom_id res chain seq x y z
N MET A 1 -10.20 -20.99 10.12
CA MET A 1 -8.77 -20.78 9.80
C MET A 1 -8.44 -19.30 9.94
N ARG A 2 -7.31 -18.91 10.53
CA ARG A 2 -6.90 -17.50 10.70
C ARG A 2 -6.08 -17.01 9.51
N LEU A 3 -6.65 -17.06 8.30
CA LEU A 3 -6.00 -16.56 7.10
C LEU A 3 -6.24 -15.05 6.99
N PRO A 4 -5.20 -14.22 6.79
CA PRO A 4 -5.35 -12.81 6.49
C PRO A 4 -6.24 -12.59 5.26
N SER A 5 -7.21 -11.69 5.35
CA SER A 5 -8.18 -11.43 4.27
C SER A 5 -7.52 -11.02 2.95
N ILE A 6 -6.34 -10.39 3.01
CA ILE A 6 -5.62 -9.95 1.81
C ILE A 6 -5.20 -11.12 0.91
N LEU A 7 -4.84 -12.27 1.49
CA LEU A 7 -4.49 -13.46 0.71
C LEU A 7 -5.71 -14.04 -0.01
N LEU A 8 -6.86 -14.03 0.66
CA LEU A 8 -8.12 -14.47 0.07
C LEU A 8 -8.56 -13.53 -1.07
N LEU A 9 -8.47 -12.22 -0.84
CA LEU A 9 -8.81 -11.21 -1.84
C LEU A 9 -7.85 -11.26 -3.04
N LEU A 10 -6.55 -11.46 -2.81
CA LEU A 10 -5.56 -11.62 -3.87
C LEU A 10 -5.82 -12.88 -4.70
N ALA A 11 -6.02 -14.03 -4.04
CA ALA A 11 -6.30 -15.28 -4.74
C ALA A 11 -7.59 -15.18 -5.56
N PHE A 12 -8.63 -14.56 -4.99
CA PHE A 12 -9.89 -14.30 -5.67
C PHE A 12 -9.69 -13.34 -6.85
N GLY A 13 -8.96 -12.23 -6.67
CA GLY A 13 -8.70 -11.26 -7.74
C GLY A 13 -7.89 -11.85 -8.90
N VAL A 14 -6.85 -12.63 -8.61
CA VAL A 14 -6.05 -13.32 -9.64
C VAL A 14 -6.89 -14.36 -10.38
N THR A 15 -7.64 -15.20 -9.66
CA THR A 15 -8.50 -16.20 -10.32
C THR A 15 -9.58 -15.53 -11.15
N LEU A 16 -10.29 -14.54 -10.60
CA LEU A 16 -11.32 -13.81 -11.35
C LEU A 16 -10.74 -13.12 -12.59
N GLY A 17 -9.56 -12.50 -12.47
CA GLY A 17 -8.88 -11.82 -13.58
C GLY A 17 -8.45 -12.75 -14.72
N THR A 18 -8.26 -14.06 -14.45
CA THR A 18 -8.02 -15.05 -15.52
C THR A 18 -9.29 -15.44 -16.29
N PHE A 19 -10.47 -15.27 -15.71
CA PHE A 19 -11.75 -15.63 -16.33
C PHE A 19 -12.53 -14.41 -16.86
N LEU A 20 -12.37 -13.25 -16.23
CA LEU A 20 -13.02 -11.99 -16.57
C LEU A 20 -11.98 -10.87 -16.66
N SER A 21 -11.92 -10.25 -17.84
CA SER A 21 -11.16 -9.02 -18.06
C SER A 21 -11.84 -7.85 -17.30
N PRO A 22 -11.13 -7.18 -16.38
CA PRO A 22 -11.70 -6.05 -15.64
C PRO A 22 -12.21 -4.94 -16.55
N ASP A 23 -11.51 -4.70 -17.67
CA ASP A 23 -11.86 -3.69 -18.68
C ASP A 23 -13.22 -3.93 -19.34
N GLU A 24 -13.50 -5.18 -19.72
CA GLU A 24 -14.75 -5.59 -20.36
C GLU A 24 -15.93 -5.51 -19.39
N LEU A 25 -15.70 -5.90 -18.13
CA LEU A 25 -16.69 -5.80 -17.06
C LEU A 25 -17.05 -4.32 -16.83
N LEU A 26 -16.05 -3.44 -16.72
CA LEU A 26 -16.26 -2.01 -16.53
C LEU A 26 -16.95 -1.36 -17.73
N ALA A 27 -16.57 -1.71 -18.96
CA ALA A 27 -17.23 -1.24 -20.18
C ALA A 27 -18.72 -1.59 -20.18
N LYS A 28 -19.04 -2.85 -19.83
CA LYS A 28 -20.41 -3.37 -19.78
C LYS A 28 -21.25 -2.72 -18.67
N LEU A 29 -20.66 -2.44 -17.51
CA LEU A 29 -21.34 -1.77 -16.38
C LEU A 29 -21.58 -0.28 -16.65
N ALA A 30 -20.60 0.41 -17.22
CA ALA A 30 -20.68 1.83 -17.54
C ALA A 30 -21.54 2.11 -18.79
N ARG A 31 -22.03 1.07 -19.49
CA ARG A 31 -22.76 1.16 -20.77
C ARG A 31 -22.03 2.05 -21.79
N THR A 32 -20.71 2.06 -21.74
CA THR A 32 -19.87 2.90 -22.57
C THR A 32 -19.14 2.00 -23.58
N GLY A 33 -18.97 2.45 -24.82
CA GLY A 33 -18.35 1.64 -25.88
C GLY A 33 -16.94 1.14 -25.52
N ASP A 34 -16.47 0.10 -26.23
CA ASP A 34 -15.24 -0.66 -25.96
C ASP A 34 -13.94 0.17 -25.85
N GLU A 35 -13.97 1.45 -26.22
CA GLU A 35 -12.83 2.37 -26.14
C GLU A 35 -12.62 3.04 -24.77
N ILE A 36 -13.68 3.15 -23.94
CA ILE A 36 -13.64 3.88 -22.67
C ILE A 36 -13.48 2.95 -21.47
N GLY A 37 -13.94 1.70 -21.56
CA GLY A 37 -13.80 0.69 -20.52
C GLY A 37 -12.37 0.58 -19.95
N PRO A 38 -11.33 0.44 -20.80
CA PRO A 38 -9.96 0.33 -20.31
C PRO A 38 -9.42 1.61 -19.65
N LYS A 39 -9.94 2.77 -20.05
CA LYS A 39 -9.54 4.07 -19.48
C LYS A 39 -10.19 4.34 -18.12
N LEU A 40 -11.21 3.57 -17.73
CA LEU A 40 -11.90 3.72 -16.45
C LEU A 40 -11.23 2.95 -15.31
N LEU A 41 -10.43 1.92 -15.59
CA LEU A 41 -9.73 1.19 -14.53
C LEU A 41 -8.80 2.09 -13.71
N PHE A 42 -7.96 2.89 -14.38
CA PHE A 42 -7.01 3.75 -13.69
C PHE A 42 -7.71 4.78 -12.76
N PRO A 43 -8.73 5.54 -13.22
CA PRO A 43 -9.50 6.43 -12.35
C PRO A 43 -10.20 5.72 -11.19
N VAL A 44 -10.79 4.54 -11.42
CA VAL A 44 -11.49 3.77 -10.37
C VAL A 44 -10.49 3.27 -9.32
N VAL A 45 -9.34 2.75 -9.74
CA VAL A 45 -8.27 2.33 -8.83
C VAL A 45 -7.73 3.53 -8.06
N SER A 46 -7.43 4.63 -8.75
CA SER A 46 -6.94 5.87 -8.13
C SER A 46 -7.92 6.43 -7.10
N LEU A 47 -9.22 6.47 -7.43
CA LEU A 47 -10.26 6.88 -6.48
C LEU A 47 -10.35 5.93 -5.28
N SER A 48 -10.26 4.63 -5.52
CA SER A 48 -10.30 3.61 -4.46
C SER A 48 -9.10 3.76 -3.51
N VAL A 49 -7.89 3.93 -4.05
CA VAL A 49 -6.67 4.18 -3.27
C VAL A 49 -6.81 5.48 -2.47
N ALA A 50 -7.31 6.56 -3.10
CA ALA A 50 -7.54 7.82 -2.41
C ALA A 50 -8.53 7.68 -1.23
N VAL A 51 -9.61 6.91 -1.41
CA VAL A 51 -10.58 6.63 -0.33
C VAL A 51 -9.95 5.81 0.79
N ILE A 52 -9.14 4.79 0.47
CA ILE A 52 -8.43 3.96 1.47
C ILE A 52 -7.45 4.81 2.28
N LEU A 53 -6.67 5.66 1.61
CA LEU A 53 -5.74 6.61 2.25
C LEU A 53 -6.48 7.60 3.15
N PHE A 54 -7.62 8.11 2.67
CA PHE A 54 -8.47 9.03 3.42
C PHE A 54 -9.05 8.38 4.68
N GLU A 55 -9.61 7.17 4.55
CA GLU A 55 -10.11 6.39 5.69
C GLU A 55 -8.99 6.14 6.70
N GLY A 56 -7.81 5.71 6.23
CA GLY A 56 -6.62 5.53 7.07
C GLY A 56 -6.28 6.81 7.84
N GLY A 57 -6.21 7.95 7.15
CA GLY A 57 -5.93 9.26 7.74
C GLY A 57 -6.93 9.69 8.80
N LEU A 58 -8.22 9.45 8.61
CA LEU A 58 -9.26 9.76 9.61
C LEU A 58 -9.12 8.98 10.91
N THR A 59 -8.45 7.83 10.90
CA THR A 59 -8.21 7.06 12.12
C THR A 59 -7.08 7.63 12.99
N LEU A 60 -6.27 8.56 12.47
CA LEU A 60 -5.13 9.13 13.18
C LEU A 60 -5.56 10.13 14.26
N ARG A 61 -4.85 10.12 15.39
CA ARG A 61 -5.08 11.06 16.50
C ARG A 61 -3.87 11.97 16.66
N TRP A 62 -4.04 13.28 16.46
CA TRP A 62 -2.98 14.29 16.57
C TRP A 62 -2.23 14.28 17.90
N HIS A 63 -2.91 13.95 19.00
CA HIS A 63 -2.28 13.83 20.31
C HIS A 63 -1.21 12.71 20.36
N GLU A 64 -1.44 11.61 19.63
CA GLU A 64 -0.49 10.48 19.56
C GLU A 64 0.77 10.84 18.74
N LEU A 65 0.63 11.71 17.73
CA LEU A 65 1.76 12.24 16.97
C LEU A 65 2.67 13.11 17.84
N ARG A 66 2.13 13.83 18.82
CA ARG A 66 2.94 14.71 19.66
C ARG A 66 3.86 13.93 20.61
N GLU A 67 3.46 12.73 21.03
CA GLU A 67 4.28 11.82 21.84
C GLU A 67 5.23 10.94 21.01
N ALA A 68 4.82 10.56 19.79
CA ALA A 68 5.56 9.60 18.94
C ALA A 68 6.27 10.23 17.72
N GLY A 69 5.99 11.49 17.41
CA GLY A 69 6.24 12.09 16.09
C GLY A 69 7.70 12.20 15.70
N GLY A 70 8.59 12.45 16.66
CA GLY A 70 10.03 12.46 16.38
C GLY A 70 10.57 11.10 15.93
N SER A 71 9.97 10.00 16.41
CA SER A 71 10.34 8.65 15.95
C SER A 71 9.70 8.33 14.60
N VAL A 72 8.41 8.65 14.44
CA VAL A 72 7.66 8.45 13.18
C VAL A 72 8.36 9.18 12.03
N LEU A 73 8.71 10.45 12.19
CA LEU A 73 9.37 11.23 11.14
C LEU A 73 10.70 10.62 10.71
N ARG A 74 11.51 10.12 11.65
CA ARG A 74 12.79 9.47 11.30
C ARG A 74 12.58 8.17 10.54
N ILE A 75 11.55 7.39 10.90
CA ILE A 75 11.26 6.13 10.21
C ILE A 75 10.73 6.43 8.80
N VAL A 76 9.79 7.36 8.66
CA VAL A 76 9.19 7.72 7.37
C VAL A 76 10.17 8.43 6.43
N THR A 77 11.22 9.08 6.96
CA THR A 77 12.24 9.75 6.13
C THR A 77 13.49 8.89 5.95
N ILE A 78 14.30 8.77 7.01
CA ILE A 78 15.57 8.05 6.98
C ILE A 78 15.32 6.55 6.79
N GLY A 79 14.35 5.98 7.52
CA GLY A 79 13.99 4.57 7.39
C GLY A 79 13.51 4.24 5.98
N ALA A 80 12.60 5.03 5.42
CA ALA A 80 12.12 4.87 4.06
C ALA A 80 13.25 4.99 3.03
N LEU A 81 14.12 6.00 3.14
CA LEU A 81 15.25 6.18 2.22
C LEU A 81 16.23 5.01 2.27
N VAL A 82 16.55 4.52 3.48
CA VAL A 82 17.44 3.37 3.66
C VAL A 82 16.80 2.10 3.11
N SER A 83 15.53 1.84 3.43
CA SER A 83 14.79 0.69 2.89
C SER A 83 14.71 0.73 1.38
N TRP A 84 14.52 1.92 0.79
CA TRP A 84 14.48 2.14 -0.65
C TRP A 84 15.81 1.77 -1.30
N LEU A 85 16.91 2.34 -0.79
CA LEU A 85 18.25 2.08 -1.30
C LEU A 85 18.63 0.61 -1.16
N LEU A 86 18.35 -0.01 -0.01
CA LEU A 86 18.64 -1.42 0.21
C LEU A 86 17.80 -2.32 -0.71
N GLY A 87 16.51 -2.03 -0.88
CA GLY A 87 15.63 -2.77 -1.79
C GLY A 87 16.07 -2.64 -3.25
N ALA A 88 16.42 -1.42 -3.68
CA ALA A 88 16.91 -1.17 -5.02
C ALA A 88 18.27 -1.85 -5.27
N LEU A 89 19.22 -1.73 -4.34
CA LEU A 89 20.52 -2.41 -4.44
C LEU A 89 20.37 -3.92 -4.44
N PHE A 90 19.46 -4.47 -3.63
CA PHE A 90 19.16 -5.90 -3.61
C PHE A 90 18.58 -6.36 -4.95
N ALA A 91 17.62 -5.61 -5.51
CA ALA A 91 17.03 -5.90 -6.81
C ALA A 91 18.07 -5.84 -7.94
N TRP A 92 18.94 -4.82 -7.92
CA TRP A 92 20.01 -4.65 -8.89
C TRP A 92 21.06 -5.77 -8.79
N PHE A 93 21.50 -6.12 -7.58
CA PHE A 93 22.58 -7.09 -7.36
C PHE A 93 22.13 -8.55 -7.48
N CYS A 94 20.95 -8.91 -6.96
CA CYS A 94 20.50 -10.30 -6.94
C CYS A 94 19.73 -10.73 -8.19
N PHE A 95 19.06 -9.79 -8.87
CA PHE A 95 18.24 -10.08 -10.06
C PHE A 95 18.81 -9.46 -11.34
N GLU A 96 19.99 -8.82 -11.27
CA GLU A 96 20.69 -8.19 -12.40
C GLU A 96 19.79 -7.23 -13.21
N LEU A 97 18.85 -6.57 -12.53
CA LEU A 97 17.91 -5.64 -13.15
C LEU A 97 18.60 -4.34 -13.52
N ASP A 98 18.10 -3.64 -14.54
CA ASP A 98 18.53 -2.28 -14.84
C ASP A 98 18.29 -1.35 -13.63
N TRP A 99 19.16 -0.36 -13.45
CA TRP A 99 19.10 0.57 -12.32
C TRP A 99 17.72 1.26 -12.18
N HIS A 100 17.07 1.61 -13.29
CA HIS A 100 15.76 2.25 -13.25
C HIS A 100 14.66 1.30 -12.73
N ILE A 101 14.70 0.03 -13.16
CA ILE A 101 13.74 -0.99 -12.74
C ILE A 101 13.98 -1.36 -11.27
N ALA A 102 15.25 -1.53 -10.88
CA ALA A 102 15.63 -1.82 -9.51
C ALA A 102 15.19 -0.70 -8.55
N ALA A 103 15.40 0.56 -8.92
CA ALA A 103 14.93 1.72 -8.17
C ALA A 103 13.40 1.78 -8.04
N LEU A 104 12.67 1.44 -9.11
CA LEU A 104 11.21 1.32 -9.10
C LEU A 104 10.71 0.23 -8.16
N ILE A 105 11.32 -0.96 -8.21
CA ILE A 105 10.96 -2.05 -7.30
C ILE A 105 11.24 -1.65 -5.85
N GLY A 106 12.40 -1.04 -5.59
CA GLY A 106 12.70 -0.48 -4.28
C GLY A 106 11.62 0.49 -3.81
N ALA A 107 11.14 1.39 -4.69
CA ALA A 107 10.13 2.39 -4.34
C ALA A 107 8.79 1.75 -3.97
N ILE A 108 8.35 0.76 -4.75
CA ILE A 108 7.10 0.04 -4.51
C ILE A 108 7.17 -0.76 -3.20
N LEU A 109 8.30 -1.38 -2.89
CA LEU A 109 8.46 -2.25 -1.72
C LEU A 109 8.62 -1.51 -0.39
N VAL A 110 9.00 -0.23 -0.41
CA VAL A 110 9.14 0.58 0.80
C VAL A 110 7.79 0.92 1.42
N VAL A 111 6.75 0.96 0.61
CA VAL A 111 5.41 1.36 1.05
C VAL A 111 4.76 0.25 1.86
N THR A 112 4.39 0.58 3.09
CA THR A 112 3.57 -0.29 3.93
C THR A 112 2.14 0.22 3.99
N GLY A 113 1.16 -0.67 3.81
CA GLY A 113 -0.26 -0.30 3.81
C GLY A 113 -0.92 -0.33 5.20
N PRO A 114 -1.81 0.64 5.52
CA PRO A 114 -2.54 0.68 6.79
C PRO A 114 -3.51 -0.49 6.97
N THR A 115 -3.90 -1.13 5.87
CA THR A 115 -4.82 -2.27 5.81
C THR A 115 -4.24 -3.55 6.42
N VAL A 116 -2.90 -3.72 6.40
CA VAL A 116 -2.22 -4.88 7.02
C VAL A 116 -1.79 -4.57 8.46
N ILE A 117 -1.38 -3.34 8.73
CA ILE A 117 -0.89 -2.93 10.05
C ILE A 117 -2.01 -2.96 11.10
N ALA A 118 -3.20 -2.46 10.78
CA ALA A 118 -4.34 -2.43 11.71
C ALA A 118 -4.73 -3.80 12.28
N PRO A 119 -4.94 -4.87 11.47
CA PRO A 119 -5.23 -6.21 12.01
C PRO A 119 -4.05 -6.82 12.77
N MET A 120 -2.80 -6.56 12.34
CA MET A 120 -1.61 -7.04 13.07
C MET A 120 -1.51 -6.43 14.47
N LEU A 121 -1.76 -5.13 14.63
CA LEU A 121 -1.78 -4.46 15.93
C LEU A 121 -2.86 -5.03 16.86
N ARG A 122 -4.03 -5.41 16.33
CA ARG A 122 -5.10 -6.07 17.10
C ARG A 122 -4.70 -7.47 17.56
N HIS A 123 -3.87 -8.16 16.78
CA HIS A 123 -3.40 -9.52 17.08
C HIS A 123 -2.25 -9.52 18.10
N ILE A 124 -1.22 -8.70 17.88
CA ILE A 124 0.00 -8.67 18.71
C ILE A 124 -0.22 -7.87 20.00
N ARG A 125 -1.09 -6.85 19.96
CA ARG A 125 -1.37 -5.93 21.08
C ARG A 125 -0.10 -5.34 21.73
N PRO A 126 0.76 -4.67 20.95
CA PRO A 126 1.97 -4.06 21.48
C PRO A 126 1.65 -2.89 22.43
N THR A 127 2.67 -2.38 23.12
CA THR A 127 2.51 -1.21 24.00
C THR A 127 1.94 -0.01 23.23
N ARG A 128 1.21 0.87 23.93
CA ARG A 128 0.53 2.04 23.33
C ARG A 128 1.47 2.89 22.47
N LYS A 129 2.73 3.05 22.90
CA LYS A 129 3.75 3.81 22.18
C LYS A 129 4.14 3.14 20.85
N VAL A 130 4.40 1.84 20.85
CA VAL A 130 4.76 1.09 19.63
C VAL A 130 3.56 1.02 18.68
N SER A 131 2.36 0.77 19.19
CA SER A 131 1.15 0.77 18.38
C SER A 131 0.90 2.11 17.70
N SER A 132 1.17 3.22 18.39
CA SER A 132 1.06 4.57 17.82
C SER A 132 2.08 4.78 16.71
N VAL A 133 3.36 4.47 16.96
CA VAL A 133 4.45 4.65 15.98
C VAL A 133 4.17 3.86 14.69
N VAL A 134 3.86 2.57 14.81
CA VAL A 134 3.63 1.70 13.65
C VAL A 134 2.36 2.10 12.88
N LYS A 135 1.30 2.53 13.59
CA LYS A 135 0.09 3.04 12.95
C LYS A 135 0.36 4.33 12.17
N TRP A 136 1.10 5.26 12.77
CA TRP A 136 1.42 6.54 12.14
C TRP A 136 2.36 6.35 10.95
N GLU A 137 3.39 5.52 11.09
CA GLU A 137 4.31 5.21 10.01
C GLU A 137 3.57 4.60 8.82
N GLY A 138 2.76 3.56 9.05
CA GLY A 138 1.99 2.89 8.01
C GLY A 138 0.97 3.76 7.28
N ILE A 139 0.44 4.82 7.90
CA ILE A 139 -0.52 5.72 7.23
C ILE A 139 0.20 6.86 6.51
N VAL A 140 1.34 7.33 7.02
CA VAL A 140 2.08 8.45 6.43
C VAL A 140 2.96 8.01 5.27
N ILE A 141 3.52 6.79 5.32
CA ILE A 141 4.37 6.27 4.24
C ILE A 141 3.58 5.82 3.00
N ASP A 142 2.30 5.44 3.18
CA ASP A 142 1.41 4.98 2.12
C ASP A 142 1.27 5.99 0.95
N PRO A 143 0.93 7.27 1.18
CA PRO A 143 0.85 8.26 0.10
C PRO A 143 2.22 8.70 -0.45
N ILE A 144 3.34 8.38 0.22
CA ILE A 144 4.67 8.79 -0.25
C ILE A 144 5.13 7.93 -1.44
N GLY A 145 4.69 6.67 -1.50
CA GLY A 145 4.99 5.80 -2.65
C GLY A 145 3.79 5.45 -3.51
N ALA A 146 2.66 6.16 -3.35
CA ALA A 146 1.50 6.09 -4.25
C ALA A 146 1.65 6.99 -5.48
#